data_AF-A0A971YBU3-F1
#
_entry.id   AF-A0A971YBU3-F1
#
_cell.length_a   1.000
_cell.length_b   1.000
_cell.length_c   1.000
_cell.angle_alpha   90.00
_cell.angle_beta   90.00
_cell.angle_gamma   90.00
#
_symmetry.space_group_name_H-M   'P 1'
#
loop_
_entity.id
_entity.type
_entity.pdbx_description
1 polymer ?
#
loop_
_entity_poly.entity_id
_entity_poly.type
_entity_poly.pdbx_seq_one_letter_code
_entity_poly.pdbx_strand_id
1 'polypeptide(L)'
;IINDTYGGMGNHGGGAFSGKDPSKVDRSGAYMARYVAKNVVAAGLAGTCEVQIAYAIGVAEPVSVLVTTGGTGVVPDEVLTKAVKDVFDLRPYFIIKRLNLIQPIYQKTACYGHFGREDVLFPWEVTDATSDLKTAAKA
;
A
#
# COMPACT_ATOMS: atom_id res chain seq x y z
N ILE A 1 -7.11 10.99 10.60
CA ILE A 1 -6.16 9.90 10.28
C ILE A 1 -6.77 8.51 10.45
N ILE A 2 -7.33 8.14 11.62
CA ILE A 2 -7.96 6.80 11.79
C ILE A 2 -9.24 6.65 10.95
N ASN A 3 -10.12 7.67 10.94
CA ASN A 3 -11.31 7.69 10.08
C ASN A 3 -10.95 7.70 8.58
N ASP A 4 -9.80 8.26 8.21
CA ASP A 4 -9.36 8.34 6.82
C ASP A 4 -8.86 7.00 6.28
N THR A 5 -8.53 6.06 7.18
CA THR A 5 -7.86 4.80 6.89
C THR A 5 -8.74 3.60 7.21
N TYR A 6 -8.48 2.91 8.31
CA TYR A 6 -9.02 1.58 8.59
C TYR A 6 -9.91 1.52 9.83
N GLY A 7 -10.33 2.67 10.37
CA GLY A 7 -11.28 2.71 11.49
C GLY A 7 -10.78 2.04 12.78
N GLY A 8 -9.46 1.89 12.95
CA GLY A 8 -8.83 1.23 14.09
C GLY A 8 -8.55 -0.26 13.88
N MET A 9 -8.97 -0.85 12.75
CA MET A 9 -8.67 -2.25 12.43
C MET A 9 -7.22 -2.46 11.97
N GLY A 10 -6.65 -1.48 11.25
CA GLY A 10 -5.25 -1.51 10.81
C GLY A 10 -4.39 -0.50 11.57
N ASN A 11 -3.12 -0.84 11.78
CA ASN A 11 -2.16 0.04 12.44
C ASN A 11 -1.89 1.31 11.62
N HIS A 12 -1.47 2.38 12.30
CA HIS A 12 -1.26 3.68 11.68
C HIS A 12 0.08 4.31 12.08
N GLY A 13 0.90 4.72 11.11
CA GLY A 13 2.23 5.32 11.33
C GLY A 13 2.24 6.78 11.79
N GLY A 14 1.07 7.41 11.84
CA GLY A 14 0.83 8.75 12.42
C GLY A 14 0.73 9.90 11.39
N GLY A 15 1.26 9.72 10.19
CA GLY A 15 1.23 10.74 9.13
C GLY A 15 -0.18 11.03 8.59
N ALA A 16 -0.59 12.31 8.59
CA ALA A 16 -1.84 12.74 7.92
C ALA A 16 -1.70 12.76 6.39
N PHE A 17 -2.82 12.68 5.66
CA PHE A 17 -2.83 12.66 4.19
C PHE A 17 -3.07 14.03 3.55
N SER A 18 -4.21 14.68 3.83
CA SER A 18 -4.66 15.91 3.16
C SER A 18 -3.66 17.08 3.24
N GLY A 19 -3.62 17.91 2.18
CA GLY A 19 -2.70 19.06 2.08
C GLY A 19 -1.26 18.75 1.63
N LYS A 20 -0.87 17.46 1.51
CA LYS A 20 0.46 17.03 1.08
C LYS A 20 0.52 16.70 -0.40
N ASP A 21 1.59 17.05 -1.10
CA ASP A 21 1.86 16.52 -2.45
C ASP A 21 2.46 15.10 -2.36
N PRO A 22 2.48 14.30 -3.44
CA PRO A 22 2.81 12.88 -3.34
C PRO A 22 4.29 12.58 -3.10
N SER A 23 5.16 13.60 -3.05
CA SER A 23 6.53 13.44 -2.54
C SER A 23 6.58 13.12 -1.04
N LYS A 24 5.50 13.38 -0.28
CA LYS A 24 5.41 13.10 1.15
C LYS A 24 4.95 11.66 1.34
N VAL A 25 5.88 10.81 1.78
CA VAL A 25 5.68 9.37 1.95
C VAL A 25 4.57 9.02 2.96
N ASP A 26 4.19 9.94 3.84
CA ASP A 26 2.99 9.79 4.67
C ASP A 26 1.73 9.49 3.84
N ARG A 27 1.61 10.10 2.65
CA ARG A 27 0.51 9.85 1.72
C ARG A 27 0.85 8.77 0.72
N SER A 28 1.94 8.94 -0.04
CA SER A 28 2.26 8.02 -1.15
C SER A 28 2.62 6.63 -0.65
N GLY A 29 3.40 6.52 0.44
CA GLY A 29 3.70 5.25 1.09
C GLY A 29 2.46 4.56 1.64
N ALA A 30 1.54 5.28 2.27
CA ALA A 30 0.28 4.72 2.74
C ALA A 30 -0.62 4.21 1.61
N TYR A 31 -0.70 4.94 0.50
CA TYR A 31 -1.45 4.50 -0.69
C TYR A 31 -0.81 3.27 -1.33
N MET A 32 0.53 3.23 -1.39
CA MET A 32 1.23 2.04 -1.87
C MET A 32 1.00 0.83 -0.97
N ALA A 33 1.06 1.01 0.36
CA ALA A 33 0.77 -0.06 1.32
C ALA A 33 -0.65 -0.61 1.15
N ARG A 34 -1.65 0.27 0.93
CA ARG A 34 -3.02 -0.14 0.59
C ARG A 34 -3.06 -0.95 -0.70
N TYR A 35 -2.43 -0.45 -1.76
CA TYR A 35 -2.39 -1.12 -3.07
C TYR A 35 -1.77 -2.52 -2.97
N VAL A 36 -0.65 -2.65 -2.26
CA VAL A 36 0.01 -3.94 -2.00
C VAL A 36 -0.94 -4.87 -1.22
N ALA A 37 -1.46 -4.44 -0.08
CA ALA A 37 -2.32 -5.26 0.78
C ALA A 37 -3.58 -5.74 0.02
N LYS A 38 -4.21 -4.85 -0.76
CA LYS A 38 -5.39 -5.19 -1.57
C LYS A 38 -5.05 -6.22 -2.64
N ASN A 39 -3.90 -6.09 -3.31
CA ASN A 39 -3.46 -7.05 -4.32
C ASN A 39 -3.08 -8.41 -3.72
N VAL A 40 -2.47 -8.45 -2.52
CA VAL A 40 -2.19 -9.70 -1.79
C VAL A 40 -3.48 -10.47 -1.50
N VAL A 41 -4.49 -9.78 -0.95
CA VAL A 41 -5.79 -10.40 -0.63
C VAL A 41 -6.53 -10.80 -1.91
N ALA A 42 -6.56 -9.94 -2.92
CA ALA A 42 -7.19 -10.25 -4.21
C ALA A 42 -6.49 -11.40 -4.96
N ALA A 43 -5.20 -11.60 -4.73
CA ALA A 43 -4.45 -12.74 -5.23
C ALA A 43 -4.79 -14.05 -4.49
N GLY A 44 -5.54 -14.01 -3.39
CA GLY A 44 -5.82 -15.17 -2.56
C GLY A 44 -4.58 -15.68 -1.81
N LEU A 45 -3.59 -14.81 -1.60
CA LEU A 45 -2.39 -15.15 -0.83
C LEU A 45 -2.60 -15.03 0.69
N ALA A 46 -3.66 -14.32 1.11
CA ALA A 46 -4.06 -14.17 2.49
C ALA A 46 -5.54 -13.77 2.61
N GLY A 47 -6.17 -14.04 3.75
CA GLY A 47 -7.49 -13.51 4.10
C GLY A 47 -7.44 -12.07 4.63
N THR A 48 -6.35 -11.71 5.29
CA THR A 48 -6.02 -10.36 5.78
C THR A 48 -4.57 -10.04 5.49
N CYS A 49 -4.26 -8.77 5.23
CA CYS A 49 -2.88 -8.33 4.98
C CYS A 49 -2.67 -6.92 5.54
N GLU A 50 -1.61 -6.74 6.31
CA GLU A 50 -1.09 -5.44 6.72
C GLU A 50 0.32 -5.24 6.16
N VAL A 51 0.62 -4.03 5.69
CA VAL A 51 1.90 -3.67 5.09
C VAL A 51 2.45 -2.45 5.80
N GLN A 52 3.65 -2.59 6.36
CA GLN A 52 4.39 -1.52 7.00
C GLN A 52 5.58 -1.13 6.12
N ILE A 53 5.76 0.17 5.88
CA ILE A 53 6.89 0.72 5.14
C ILE A 53 7.46 1.88 5.95
N ALA A 54 8.78 1.87 6.17
CA ALA A 54 9.49 2.93 6.87
C ALA A 54 10.52 3.58 5.94
N TYR A 55 10.68 4.90 6.05
CA TYR A 55 11.66 5.68 5.28
C TYR A 55 12.49 6.56 6.21
N ALA A 56 13.73 6.82 5.80
CA ALA A 56 14.56 7.88 6.35
C ALA A 56 14.57 9.08 5.39
N ILE A 57 14.56 10.31 5.92
CA ILE A 57 14.55 11.51 5.10
C ILE A 57 15.79 11.56 4.18
N GLY A 58 15.57 11.82 2.90
CA GLY A 58 16.65 11.87 1.89
C GLY A 58 17.12 10.51 1.37
N VAL A 59 16.59 9.39 1.89
CA VAL A 59 16.90 8.03 1.41
C VAL A 59 15.78 7.56 0.50
N ALA A 60 16.12 7.13 -0.71
CA ALA A 60 15.13 6.66 -1.70
C ALA A 60 14.54 5.30 -1.31
N GLU A 61 15.39 4.37 -0.90
CA GLU A 61 14.97 3.03 -0.48
C GLU A 61 14.25 3.08 0.88
N PRO A 62 13.19 2.27 1.08
CA PRO A 62 12.64 2.10 2.40
C PRO A 62 13.67 1.46 3.33
N VAL A 63 13.75 1.96 4.57
CA VAL A 63 14.62 1.37 5.60
C VAL A 63 14.04 0.06 6.15
N SER A 64 12.73 -0.14 6.01
CA SER A 64 12.05 -1.39 6.36
C SER A 64 10.78 -1.57 5.53
N VAL A 65 10.50 -2.83 5.19
CA VAL A 65 9.25 -3.30 4.58
C VAL A 65 8.87 -4.59 5.29
N LEU A 66 7.67 -4.63 5.87
CA LEU A 66 7.12 -5.80 6.52
C LEU A 66 5.70 -6.05 6.02
N VAL A 67 5.42 -7.29 5.65
CA VAL A 67 4.07 -7.74 5.29
C VAL A 67 3.65 -8.79 6.30
N THR A 68 2.49 -8.60 6.93
CA THR A 68 1.92 -9.60 7.83
C THR A 68 0.53 -10.01 7.40
N THR A 69 0.25 -11.31 7.48
CA THR A 69 -1.03 -11.89 7.07
C THR A 69 -1.99 -12.10 8.24
N GLY A 70 -1.58 -11.78 9.47
CA GLY A 70 -2.38 -12.04 10.67
C GLY A 70 -2.68 -13.53 10.87
N GLY A 71 -1.83 -14.42 10.34
CA GLY A 71 -2.01 -15.88 10.41
C GLY A 71 -2.94 -16.46 9.33
N THR A 72 -3.36 -15.66 8.35
CA THR A 72 -4.26 -16.11 7.26
C THR A 72 -3.54 -16.39 5.94
N GLY A 73 -2.21 -16.26 5.92
CA GLY A 73 -1.39 -16.42 4.73
C GLY A 73 -1.30 -17.85 4.23
N VAL A 74 -1.28 -18.03 2.91
CA VAL A 74 -1.02 -19.33 2.26
C VAL A 74 0.48 -19.66 2.20
N VAL A 75 1.34 -18.66 2.43
CA VAL A 75 2.80 -18.76 2.56
C VAL A 75 3.25 -17.97 3.80
N PRO A 76 4.46 -18.22 4.34
CA PRO A 76 4.99 -17.44 5.46
C PRO A 76 5.09 -15.94 5.13
N ASP A 77 4.86 -15.10 6.14
CA ASP A 77 4.94 -13.63 6.05
C ASP A 77 6.29 -13.13 5.49
N GLU A 78 7.39 -13.86 5.77
CA GLU A 78 8.73 -13.59 5.26
C GLU A 78 8.83 -13.78 3.74
N VAL A 79 8.23 -14.87 3.22
CA VAL A 79 8.16 -15.16 1.78
C VAL A 79 7.31 -14.10 1.08
N LEU A 80 6.18 -13.73 1.68
CA LEU A 80 5.31 -12.71 1.14
C LEU A 80 5.97 -11.32 1.15
N THR A 81 6.70 -10.99 2.22
CA THR A 81 7.49 -9.75 2.31
C THR A 81 8.55 -9.69 1.20
N LYS A 82 9.24 -10.79 0.92
CA LYS A 82 10.19 -10.89 -0.19
C LYS A 82 9.49 -10.70 -1.54
N ALA A 83 8.40 -11.43 -1.78
CA ALA A 83 7.63 -11.33 -3.01
C ALA A 83 7.14 -9.90 -3.29
N VAL A 84 6.68 -9.19 -2.24
CA VAL A 84 6.29 -7.77 -2.35
C VAL A 84 7.47 -6.88 -2.74
N LYS A 85 8.65 -7.09 -2.16
CA LYS A 85 9.85 -6.32 -2.51
C LYS A 85 10.35 -6.63 -3.93
N ASP A 86 10.12 -7.83 -4.44
CA ASP A 86 10.50 -8.23 -5.79
C ASP A 86 9.54 -7.67 -6.85
N VAL A 87 8.24 -7.61 -6.54
CA VAL A 87 7.20 -7.12 -7.47
C VAL A 87 7.09 -5.59 -7.48
N PHE A 88 7.30 -4.94 -6.34
CA PHE A 88 7.05 -3.52 -6.19
C PHE A 88 8.30 -2.72 -5.86
N ASP A 89 8.59 -1.72 -6.70
CA ASP A 89 9.58 -0.69 -6.40
C ASP A 89 8.97 0.34 -5.45
N LEU A 90 9.35 0.27 -4.18
CA LEU A 90 8.81 1.08 -3.08
C LEU A 90 9.56 2.40 -2.89
N ARG A 91 10.43 2.82 -3.82
CA ARG A 91 11.01 4.16 -3.76
C ARG A 91 9.96 5.22 -4.11
N PRO A 92 9.97 6.41 -3.48
CA PRO A 92 8.93 7.43 -3.67
C PRO A 92 8.63 7.77 -5.14
N TYR A 93 9.66 7.89 -5.98
CA TYR A 93 9.50 8.16 -7.41
C TYR A 93 8.68 7.08 -8.13
N PHE A 94 8.97 5.81 -7.86
CA PHE A 94 8.30 4.68 -8.52
C PHE A 94 6.89 4.47 -8.00
N ILE A 95 6.63 4.75 -6.72
CA ILE A 95 5.27 4.81 -6.16
C ILE A 95 4.43 5.86 -6.90
N ILE A 96 4.96 7.07 -7.02
CA ILE A 96 4.28 8.17 -7.71
C ILE A 96 3.94 7.79 -9.15
N LYS A 97 4.88 7.12 -9.85
CA LYS A 97 4.70 6.66 -11.22
C LYS A 97 3.68 5.53 -11.33
N ARG A 98 3.79 4.47 -10.51
CA ARG A 98 2.91 3.29 -10.51
C ARG A 98 1.46 3.69 -10.26
N LEU A 99 1.23 4.56 -9.28
CA LEU A 99 -0.11 4.99 -8.89
C LEU A 99 -0.56 6.26 -9.62
N ASN A 100 0.22 6.76 -10.58
CA ASN A 100 -0.03 7.99 -11.33
C ASN A 100 -0.48 9.14 -10.41
N LEU A 101 0.33 9.54 -9.43
CA LEU A 101 -0.12 10.46 -8.36
C LEU A 101 -0.04 11.95 -8.73
N ILE A 102 0.57 12.32 -9.85
CA ILE A 102 0.69 13.73 -10.29
C ILE A 102 -0.56 14.13 -11.08
N GLN A 103 -1.70 14.18 -10.38
CA GLN A 103 -3.00 14.58 -10.93
C GLN A 103 -3.92 15.13 -9.84
N PRO A 104 -4.91 15.97 -10.18
CA PRO A 104 -5.80 16.61 -9.21
C PRO A 104 -6.92 15.67 -8.71
N ILE A 105 -6.57 14.55 -8.08
CA ILE A 105 -7.52 13.49 -7.65
C ILE A 105 -7.88 13.50 -6.17
N TYR A 106 -7.22 14.33 -5.36
CA TYR A 106 -7.24 14.21 -3.90
C TYR A 106 -8.45 14.82 -3.19
N GLN A 107 -9.17 15.76 -3.81
CA GLN A 107 -10.28 16.43 -3.14
C GLN A 107 -11.38 15.44 -2.73
N LYS A 108 -11.61 14.41 -3.55
CA LYS A 108 -12.62 13.36 -3.29
C LYS A 108 -12.26 12.45 -2.13
N THR A 109 -10.98 12.36 -1.74
CA THR A 109 -10.53 11.52 -0.62
C THR A 109 -10.66 12.22 0.73
N ALA A 110 -10.84 13.55 0.74
CA ALA A 110 -10.84 14.35 1.97
C ALA A 110 -12.08 14.14 2.86
N CYS A 111 -13.08 13.38 2.39
CA CYS A 111 -14.25 12.99 3.15
C CYS A 111 -14.62 11.54 2.82
N TYR A 112 -15.19 10.83 3.79
CA TYR A 112 -15.61 9.43 3.69
C TYR A 112 -14.49 8.42 3.42
N GLY A 113 -13.24 8.76 3.78
CA GLY A 113 -12.11 7.84 3.76
C GLY A 113 -11.36 7.80 2.43
N HIS A 114 -10.08 7.44 2.51
CA HIS A 114 -9.18 7.34 1.37
C HIS A 114 -9.18 5.95 0.71
N PHE A 115 -9.68 4.93 1.41
CA PHE A 115 -9.58 3.52 1.04
C PHE A 115 -10.96 2.85 0.95
N GLY A 116 -11.07 1.83 0.10
CA GLY A 116 -12.28 1.01 -0.03
C GLY A 116 -13.48 1.71 -0.68
N ARG A 117 -13.27 2.87 -1.34
CA ARG A 117 -14.30 3.59 -2.08
C ARG A 117 -14.56 2.93 -3.44
N GLU A 118 -15.82 2.74 -3.79
CA GLU A 118 -16.25 2.14 -5.07
C GLU A 118 -16.90 3.16 -6.02
N ASP A 119 -17.32 4.32 -5.51
CA ASP A 119 -17.90 5.42 -6.29
C ASP A 119 -16.85 6.20 -7.10
N VAL A 120 -15.57 6.05 -6.78
CA VAL A 120 -14.44 6.63 -7.50
C VAL A 120 -13.36 5.58 -7.65
N LEU A 121 -12.90 5.36 -8.87
CA LEU A 121 -11.78 4.47 -9.13
C LEU A 121 -10.45 5.17 -8.78
N PHE A 122 -9.94 4.92 -7.59
CA PHE A 122 -8.61 5.39 -7.19
C PHE A 122 -7.52 4.42 -7.65
N PRO A 123 -6.34 4.89 -8.11
CA PRO A 123 -5.28 4.02 -8.61
C PRO A 123 -4.80 2.98 -7.59
N TRP A 124 -4.74 3.33 -6.30
CA TRP A 124 -4.35 2.41 -5.22
C TRP A 124 -5.42 1.37 -4.84
N GLU A 125 -6.61 1.45 -5.42
CA GLU A 125 -7.68 0.48 -5.24
C GLU A 125 -7.73 -0.56 -6.38
N VAL A 126 -6.86 -0.48 -7.39
CA VAL A 126 -6.79 -1.43 -8.49
C VAL A 126 -6.07 -2.72 -8.05
N THR A 127 -6.50 -3.87 -8.58
CA THR A 127 -5.96 -5.20 -8.26
C THR A 127 -5.28 -5.88 -9.46
N ASP A 128 -4.40 -5.15 -10.14
CA ASP A 128 -3.71 -5.54 -11.38
C ASP A 128 -2.37 -6.27 -11.16
N ALA A 129 -1.86 -6.34 -9.93
CA ALA A 129 -0.59 -6.98 -9.60
C ALA A 129 -0.74 -8.43 -9.05
N THR A 130 -1.95 -9.00 -9.14
CA THR A 130 -2.25 -10.31 -8.52
C THR A 130 -1.46 -11.47 -9.14
N SER A 131 -1.26 -11.47 -10.46
CA SER A 131 -0.48 -12.48 -11.18
C SER A 131 1.01 -12.42 -10.85
N ASP A 132 1.57 -11.21 -10.75
CA ASP A 132 2.98 -11.00 -10.43
C ASP A 132 3.27 -11.49 -9.01
N LEU A 133 2.39 -11.15 -8.05
CA LEU A 133 2.49 -11.62 -6.67
C LEU A 133 2.37 -13.13 -6.54
N LYS A 134 1.43 -13.77 -7.23
CA LYS A 134 1.31 -15.24 -7.24
C LYS A 134 2.55 -15.92 -7.78
N THR A 135 3.24 -15.28 -8.72
CA THR A 135 4.47 -15.82 -9.32
C THR A 135 5.63 -15.66 -8.34
N ALA A 136 5.80 -14.45 -7.79
CA ALA A 136 6.87 -14.15 -6.84
C ALA A 136 6.75 -14.94 -5.52
N ALA A 137 5.54 -15.21 -5.03
CA ALA A 137 5.32 -15.96 -3.79
C ALA A 137 5.58 -17.48 -3.91
N LYS A 138 5.80 -18.00 -5.13
CA LYS A 138 6.13 -19.42 -5.36
C LYS A 138 7.64 -19.67 -5.52
N ALA A 139 8.43 -18.61 -5.71
CA ALA A 139 9.86 -18.66 -5.97
C ALA A 139 10.67 -18.59 -4.67
#